data_AF-A0A3M2GQP4-F1
#
_entry.id   AF-A0A3M2GQP4-F1
#
_cell.length_a   1.000
_cell.length_b   1.000
_cell.length_c   1.000
_cell.angle_alpha   90.00
_cell.angle_beta   90.00
_cell.angle_gamma   90.00
#
_symmetry.space_group_name_H-M   'P 1'
#
loop_
_entity.id
_entity.type
_entity.pdbx_description
1 polymer ?
#
loop_
_entity_poly.entity_id
_entity_poly.type
_entity_poly.pdbx_seq_one_letter_code
_entity_poly.pdbx_strand_id
1 'polypeptide(L)'
;ASSDDSCARLRDWAEGKLDVWLPPDHPLRSLSHPPIPKPVAYRQIRLEAGNHLRENAPLPQPARLSDSETRLFFLQVPENLGFAGGNNVGLRFALEQSDPAYLWFLNNDAVVEPDTLSRLVQAAQSDPRAGIVGACLMDYRRPDTVQALGGYYNRYIGRSRHITRPKERHRVNYIVGASMLVSRDTVEQIGGFCEELFLYGEDAEYCLRAQQQGIGLAVAPEARVYHKLGVSSDRSIKDYYGLRNTLYINGRYCADHRLLTGLYFAFRVMKRLFRFRWRDISVTFRAIRDYRHNRMGRQL
;
A
#
# COMPACT_ATOMS: atom_id res chain seq x y z
N ALA A 1 14.42 9.59 4.83
CA ALA A 1 14.65 8.14 4.96
C ALA A 1 14.20 7.67 6.34
N SER A 2 13.97 6.36 6.51
CA SER A 2 13.72 5.78 7.85
C SER A 2 14.88 6.10 8.79
N SER A 3 14.60 6.47 10.03
CA SER A 3 15.60 6.85 11.03
C SER A 3 15.95 5.72 12.00
N ASP A 4 15.47 4.50 11.76
CA ASP A 4 15.50 3.36 12.69
C ASP A 4 16.45 2.24 12.26
N ASP A 5 17.41 2.54 11.38
CA ASP A 5 18.39 1.60 10.84
C ASP A 5 17.78 0.38 10.14
N SER A 6 16.53 0.47 9.64
CA SER A 6 15.84 -0.62 8.95
C SER A 6 16.69 -1.30 7.86
N CYS A 7 17.42 -0.51 7.04
CA CYS A 7 18.28 -1.07 6.00
C CYS A 7 19.46 -1.86 6.58
N ALA A 8 20.04 -1.44 7.70
CA ALA A 8 21.11 -2.19 8.36
C ALA A 8 20.58 -3.52 8.92
N ARG A 9 19.43 -3.49 9.60
CA ARG A 9 18.77 -4.68 10.14
C ARG A 9 18.41 -5.71 9.07
N LEU A 10 17.90 -5.27 7.92
CA LEU A 10 17.60 -6.17 6.80
C LEU A 10 18.86 -6.85 6.24
N ARG A 11 20.00 -6.13 6.20
CA ARG A 11 21.29 -6.71 5.80
C ARG A 11 21.81 -7.70 6.84
N ASP A 12 21.78 -7.33 8.12
CA ASP A 12 22.17 -8.23 9.21
C ASP A 12 21.33 -9.52 9.19
N TRP A 13 20.03 -9.42 8.86
CA TRP A 13 19.17 -10.58 8.67
C TRP A 13 19.53 -11.41 7.44
N ALA A 14 19.86 -10.77 6.31
CA ALA A 14 20.31 -11.46 5.11
C ALA A 14 21.64 -12.19 5.34
N GLU A 15 22.54 -11.63 6.15
CA GLU A 15 23.86 -12.18 6.47
C GLU A 15 23.86 -13.21 7.60
N GLY A 16 22.72 -13.41 8.27
CA GLY A 16 22.60 -14.32 9.42
C GLY A 16 23.15 -13.76 10.74
N LYS A 17 23.41 -12.45 10.80
CA LYS A 17 23.83 -11.72 12.02
C LYS A 17 22.65 -11.33 12.90
N LEU A 18 21.46 -11.22 12.32
CA LEU A 18 20.20 -10.95 13.00
C LEU A 18 19.21 -12.06 12.70
N ASP A 19 18.70 -12.71 13.74
CA ASP A 19 17.59 -13.66 13.61
C ASP A 19 16.26 -13.02 14.02
N VAL A 20 15.17 -13.48 13.42
CA VAL A 20 13.81 -13.03 13.75
C VAL A 20 13.18 -14.10 14.64
N TRP A 21 13.38 -13.94 15.95
CA TRP A 21 12.87 -14.91 16.91
C TRP A 21 11.39 -14.70 17.22
N LEU A 22 10.62 -15.80 17.17
CA LEU A 22 9.26 -15.89 17.71
C LEU A 22 9.21 -16.97 18.81
N PRO A 23 8.46 -16.79 19.90
CA PRO A 23 8.27 -17.84 20.91
C PRO A 23 7.81 -19.17 20.31
N PRO A 24 8.23 -20.34 20.85
CA PRO A 24 7.81 -21.66 20.36
C PRO A 24 6.29 -21.85 20.23
N ASP A 25 5.53 -21.23 21.11
CA ASP A 25 4.07 -21.22 21.18
C ASP A 25 3.41 -20.14 20.32
N HIS A 26 4.19 -19.28 19.65
CA HIS A 26 3.63 -18.24 18.79
C HIS A 26 2.93 -18.87 17.59
N PRO A 27 1.64 -18.58 17.33
CA PRO A 27 0.82 -19.27 16.32
C PRO A 27 1.36 -19.14 14.89
N LEU A 28 2.09 -18.05 14.60
CA LEU A 28 2.71 -17.80 13.29
C LEU A 28 4.17 -18.27 13.18
N ARG A 29 4.72 -18.94 14.22
CA ARG A 29 6.14 -19.34 14.23
C ARG A 29 6.50 -20.22 13.04
N SER A 30 5.63 -21.15 12.67
CA SER A 30 5.83 -22.05 11.53
C SER A 30 5.98 -21.33 10.18
N LEU A 31 5.55 -20.07 10.06
CA LEU A 31 5.69 -19.27 8.84
C LEU A 31 7.09 -18.64 8.70
N SER A 32 7.88 -18.59 9.77
CA SER A 32 9.23 -18.03 9.77
C SER A 32 10.30 -18.99 10.32
N HIS A 33 9.90 -20.18 10.79
CA HIS A 33 10.79 -21.23 11.29
C HIS A 33 10.51 -22.60 10.63
N PRO A 34 11.56 -23.37 10.28
CA PRO A 34 12.97 -23.01 10.36
C PRO A 34 13.30 -21.83 9.42
N PRO A 35 14.26 -20.96 9.79
CA PRO A 35 14.62 -19.85 8.92
C PRO A 35 15.24 -20.38 7.64
N ILE A 36 15.12 -19.62 6.56
CA ILE A 36 15.80 -19.93 5.31
C ILE A 36 17.33 -19.94 5.53
N PRO A 37 18.08 -20.78 4.80
CA PRO A 37 19.54 -20.79 4.87
C PRO A 37 20.15 -19.41 4.64
N LYS A 38 21.20 -19.09 5.40
CA LYS A 38 21.95 -17.83 5.34
C LYS A 38 23.41 -18.08 4.92
N PRO A 39 24.06 -17.13 4.23
CA PRO A 39 23.55 -15.82 3.82
C PRO A 39 22.56 -15.91 2.64
N VAL A 40 21.60 -14.98 2.59
CA VAL A 40 20.75 -14.76 1.41
C VAL A 40 21.47 -13.76 0.51
N ALA A 41 21.74 -14.13 -0.74
CA ALA A 41 22.34 -13.23 -1.72
C ALA A 41 21.43 -12.01 -1.94
N TYR A 42 22.00 -10.81 -1.77
CA TYR A 42 21.31 -9.55 -1.98
C TYR A 42 22.19 -8.55 -2.72
N ARG A 43 21.56 -7.60 -3.43
CA ARG A 43 22.23 -6.42 -3.99
C ARG A 43 21.66 -5.15 -3.37
N GLN A 44 22.54 -4.23 -3.00
CA GLN A 44 22.15 -2.92 -2.48
C GLN A 44 22.39 -1.86 -3.55
N ILE A 45 21.36 -1.05 -3.80
CA ILE A 45 21.42 0.06 -4.76
C ILE A 45 21.01 1.32 -4.00
N ARG A 46 21.91 2.31 -3.99
CA ARG A 46 21.64 3.62 -3.40
C ARG A 46 21.30 4.58 -4.52
N LEU A 47 20.10 5.14 -4.46
CA LEU A 47 19.63 6.15 -5.39
C LEU A 47 20.02 7.54 -4.90
N GLU A 48 20.41 8.41 -5.82
CA GLU A 48 20.76 9.79 -5.51
C GLU A 48 19.53 10.69 -5.58
N ALA A 49 19.62 11.91 -5.04
CA ALA A 49 18.53 12.87 -5.22
C ALA A 49 18.50 13.33 -6.69
N GLY A 50 17.33 13.34 -7.32
CA GLY A 50 17.20 13.80 -8.70
C GLY A 50 15.88 13.43 -9.36
N ASN A 51 15.73 13.81 -10.64
CA ASN A 51 14.51 13.59 -11.40
C ASN A 51 14.15 12.10 -11.56
N HIS A 52 15.12 11.18 -11.46
CA HIS A 52 14.92 9.72 -11.54
C HIS A 52 14.06 9.12 -10.42
N LEU A 53 13.82 9.88 -9.34
CA LEU A 53 12.90 9.50 -8.28
C LEU A 53 11.45 9.84 -8.62
N ARG A 54 11.20 10.77 -9.56
CA ARG A 54 9.85 11.20 -9.98
C ARG A 54 9.24 10.20 -10.96
N GLU A 55 7.91 10.24 -11.05
CA GLU A 55 7.09 9.47 -11.99
C GLU A 55 7.68 9.51 -13.44
N ASN A 56 7.80 8.34 -14.07
CA ASN A 56 8.29 8.11 -15.45
C ASN A 56 9.77 8.33 -15.76
N ALA A 57 10.62 8.62 -14.77
CA ALA A 57 12.05 8.73 -15.04
C ALA A 57 12.76 7.37 -14.90
N PRO A 58 13.63 6.98 -15.85
CA PRO A 58 14.37 5.72 -15.79
C PRO A 58 15.31 5.71 -14.57
N LEU A 59 15.41 4.58 -13.88
CA LEU A 59 16.37 4.44 -12.79
C LEU A 59 17.80 4.35 -13.37
N PRO A 60 18.82 4.77 -12.60
CA PRO A 60 20.22 4.59 -13.01
C PRO A 60 20.45 3.10 -13.28
N GLN A 61 20.81 2.75 -14.53
CA GLN A 61 20.83 1.37 -15.01
C GLN A 61 21.70 0.48 -14.09
N PRO A 62 21.10 -0.42 -13.29
CA PRO A 62 21.82 -1.59 -12.83
C PRO A 62 21.97 -2.51 -14.05
N ALA A 63 23.11 -3.19 -14.21
CA ALA A 63 23.23 -4.25 -15.21
C ALA A 63 22.00 -5.16 -15.11
N ARG A 64 21.26 -5.34 -16.22
CA ARG A 64 20.10 -6.27 -16.30
C ARG A 64 20.51 -7.57 -15.63
N LEU A 65 19.59 -8.21 -14.91
CA LEU A 65 19.83 -9.50 -14.26
C LEU A 65 20.35 -10.54 -15.26
N SER A 66 21.67 -10.62 -15.40
CA SER A 66 22.36 -11.67 -16.16
C SER A 66 22.76 -12.83 -15.25
N ASP A 67 22.36 -12.79 -13.98
CA ASP A 67 22.86 -13.65 -12.92
C ASP A 67 21.71 -14.19 -12.07
N SER A 68 21.47 -15.50 -12.18
CA SER A 68 20.28 -16.20 -11.68
C SER A 68 20.23 -16.35 -10.15
N GLU A 69 21.29 -15.96 -9.43
CA GLU A 69 21.43 -16.22 -8.00
C GLU A 69 20.85 -15.13 -7.09
N THR A 70 20.85 -13.85 -7.51
CA THR A 70 20.36 -12.76 -6.64
C THR A 70 18.86 -12.54 -6.82
N ARG A 71 18.08 -12.85 -5.78
CA ARG A 71 16.61 -12.64 -5.75
C ARG A 71 16.15 -11.53 -4.79
N LEU A 72 17.07 -10.94 -4.03
CA LEU A 72 16.77 -9.89 -3.04
C LEU A 72 17.50 -8.59 -3.40
N PHE A 73 16.76 -7.49 -3.43
CA PHE A 73 17.30 -6.16 -3.74
C PHE A 73 16.89 -5.16 -2.66
N PHE A 74 17.87 -4.39 -2.17
CA PHE A 74 17.63 -3.27 -1.27
C PHE A 74 17.83 -1.95 -2.02
N LEU A 75 16.73 -1.26 -2.30
CA LEU A 75 16.73 0.04 -2.95
C LEU A 75 16.66 1.14 -1.88
N GLN A 76 17.73 1.89 -1.71
CA GLN A 76 17.80 2.98 -0.73
C GLN A 76 17.57 4.32 -1.44
N VAL A 77 16.42 4.94 -1.16
CA VAL A 77 16.08 6.29 -1.62
C VAL A 77 16.61 7.37 -0.66
N PRO A 78 16.98 8.57 -1.17
CA PRO A 78 17.61 9.61 -0.35
C PRO A 78 16.62 10.32 0.59
N GLU A 79 15.34 10.32 0.26
CA GLU A 79 14.29 10.97 1.05
C GLU A 79 13.10 10.04 1.29
N ASN A 80 12.19 10.44 2.19
CA ASN A 80 10.96 9.69 2.40
C ASN A 80 9.94 10.11 1.33
N LEU A 81 9.67 9.22 0.38
CA LEU A 81 8.72 9.42 -0.72
C LEU A 81 7.27 9.01 -0.37
N GLY A 82 7.04 8.55 0.86
CA GLY A 82 5.75 8.02 1.27
C GLY A 82 5.48 6.63 0.69
N PHE A 83 4.25 6.15 0.85
CA PHE A 83 3.87 4.82 0.39
C PHE A 83 3.91 4.73 -1.14
N ALA A 84 3.23 5.65 -1.83
CA ALA A 84 3.11 5.62 -3.28
C ALA A 84 4.48 5.71 -3.97
N GLY A 85 5.28 6.73 -3.62
CA GLY A 85 6.58 6.92 -4.24
C GLY A 85 7.58 5.79 -3.94
N GLY A 86 7.58 5.26 -2.71
CA GLY A 86 8.43 4.10 -2.36
C GLY A 86 8.08 2.85 -3.19
N ASN A 87 6.79 2.54 -3.32
CA ASN A 87 6.33 1.41 -4.14
C ASN A 87 6.60 1.64 -5.64
N ASN A 88 6.44 2.87 -6.14
CA ASN A 88 6.71 3.19 -7.54
C ASN A 88 8.20 3.03 -7.91
N VAL A 89 9.13 3.32 -7.00
CA VAL A 89 10.56 3.02 -7.22
C VAL A 89 10.78 1.52 -7.38
N GLY A 90 10.18 0.70 -6.51
CA GLY A 90 10.24 -0.77 -6.62
C GLY A 90 9.58 -1.31 -7.90
N LEU A 91 8.44 -0.74 -8.29
CA LEU A 91 7.72 -1.05 -9.53
C LEU A 91 8.59 -0.82 -10.76
N ARG A 92 9.15 0.38 -10.91
CA ARG A 92 10.03 0.73 -12.04
C ARG A 92 11.24 -0.21 -12.08
N PHE A 93 11.88 -0.43 -10.94
CA PHE A 93 13.01 -1.35 -10.83
C PHE A 93 12.65 -2.76 -11.30
N ALA A 94 11.53 -3.32 -10.82
CA ALA A 94 11.11 -4.68 -11.20
C ALA A 94 10.86 -4.82 -12.72
N LEU A 95 10.26 -3.81 -13.34
CA LEU A 95 10.02 -3.76 -14.79
C LEU A 95 11.29 -3.58 -15.62
N GLU A 96 12.30 -2.89 -15.09
CA GLU A 96 13.60 -2.74 -15.77
C GLU A 96 14.47 -4.01 -15.65
N GLN A 97 14.32 -4.75 -14.55
CA GLN A 97 15.14 -5.94 -14.27
C GLN A 97 14.58 -7.23 -14.88
N SER A 98 13.27 -7.29 -15.14
CA SER A 98 12.60 -8.52 -15.57
C SER A 98 11.33 -8.22 -16.37
N ASP A 99 10.68 -9.27 -16.87
CA ASP A 99 9.43 -9.20 -17.62
C ASP A 99 8.28 -9.84 -16.83
N PRO A 100 7.87 -9.28 -15.67
CA PRO A 100 6.93 -9.95 -14.77
C PRO A 100 5.51 -9.91 -15.33
N ALA A 101 4.79 -11.03 -15.26
CA ALA A 101 3.35 -11.05 -15.57
C ALA A 101 2.51 -10.32 -14.50
N TYR A 102 2.99 -10.33 -13.25
CA TYR A 102 2.34 -9.71 -12.10
C TYR A 102 3.36 -9.04 -11.18
N LEU A 103 2.94 -7.96 -10.53
CA LEU A 103 3.67 -7.27 -9.47
C LEU A 103 2.90 -7.38 -8.17
N TRP A 104 3.55 -7.86 -7.11
CA TRP A 104 2.95 -8.01 -5.80
C TRP A 104 3.45 -6.94 -4.84
N PHE A 105 2.59 -5.97 -4.55
CA PHE A 105 2.83 -4.99 -3.49
C PHE A 105 2.50 -5.61 -2.15
N LEU A 106 3.50 -5.71 -1.28
CA LEU A 106 3.39 -6.32 0.04
C LEU A 106 4.03 -5.40 1.08
N ASN A 107 3.29 -5.12 2.15
CA ASN A 107 3.83 -4.33 3.25
C ASN A 107 5.00 -5.05 3.95
N ASN A 108 5.98 -4.27 4.43
CA ASN A 108 7.15 -4.77 5.13
C ASN A 108 6.84 -5.32 6.54
N ASP A 109 5.66 -5.06 7.09
CA ASP A 109 5.17 -5.56 8.38
C ASP A 109 4.16 -6.70 8.24
N ALA A 110 4.25 -7.45 7.13
CA ALA A 110 3.44 -8.62 6.83
C ALA A 110 4.18 -9.95 7.00
N VAL A 111 3.43 -11.03 7.28
CA VAL A 111 3.88 -12.43 7.24
C VAL A 111 2.92 -13.22 6.35
N VAL A 112 3.46 -14.09 5.50
CA VAL A 112 2.75 -14.67 4.35
C VAL A 112 2.64 -16.19 4.50
N GLU A 113 1.48 -16.78 4.18
CA GLU A 113 1.38 -18.24 4.04
C GLU A 113 2.08 -18.72 2.74
N PRO A 114 2.73 -19.91 2.74
CA PRO A 114 3.58 -20.35 1.62
C PRO A 114 2.93 -20.35 0.22
N ASP A 115 1.62 -20.59 0.13
CA ASP A 115 0.89 -20.68 -1.14
C ASP A 115 0.07 -19.42 -1.47
N THR A 116 0.20 -18.35 -0.69
CA THR A 116 -0.53 -17.10 -0.89
C THR A 116 -0.30 -16.49 -2.28
N LEU A 117 0.94 -16.44 -2.76
CA LEU A 117 1.21 -15.91 -4.11
C LEU A 117 0.55 -16.75 -5.19
N SER A 118 0.64 -18.09 -5.10
CA SER A 118 -0.02 -19.00 -6.05
C SER A 118 -1.54 -18.80 -6.06
N ARG A 119 -2.16 -18.64 -4.88
CA ARG A 119 -3.60 -18.38 -4.74
C ARG A 119 -4.00 -17.02 -5.32
N LEU A 120 -3.18 -15.99 -5.16
CA LEU A 120 -3.40 -14.68 -5.77
C LEU A 120 -3.37 -14.76 -7.30
N VAL A 121 -2.35 -15.42 -7.85
CA VAL A 121 -2.22 -15.62 -9.31
C VAL A 121 -3.38 -16.45 -9.86
N GLN A 122 -3.77 -17.53 -9.17
CA GLN A 122 -4.92 -18.34 -9.57
C GLN A 122 -6.21 -17.51 -9.62
N ALA A 123 -6.43 -16.65 -8.62
CA ALA A 123 -7.59 -15.75 -8.61
C ALA A 123 -7.54 -14.75 -9.77
N ALA A 124 -6.37 -14.19 -10.08
CA ALA A 124 -6.19 -13.29 -11.22
C ALA A 124 -6.47 -14.00 -12.57
N GLN A 125 -6.03 -15.24 -12.71
CA GLN A 125 -6.24 -16.04 -13.93
C GLN A 125 -7.71 -16.51 -14.08
N SER A 126 -8.44 -16.65 -12.98
CA SER A 126 -9.84 -17.12 -12.98
C SER A 126 -10.84 -16.07 -13.51
N ASP A 127 -10.49 -14.78 -13.48
CA ASP A 127 -11.28 -13.70 -14.06
C ASP A 127 -10.35 -12.81 -14.90
N PRO A 128 -10.36 -12.93 -16.24
CA PRO A 128 -9.51 -12.12 -17.12
C PRO A 128 -9.71 -10.61 -16.99
N ARG A 129 -10.81 -10.15 -16.38
CA ARG A 129 -11.03 -8.73 -16.11
C ARG A 129 -10.34 -8.28 -14.83
N ALA A 130 -9.96 -9.19 -13.94
CA ALA A 130 -9.37 -8.86 -12.64
C ALA A 130 -7.89 -8.47 -12.76
N GLY A 131 -7.65 -7.20 -13.06
CA GLY A 131 -6.31 -6.64 -13.15
C GLY A 131 -5.64 -6.41 -11.79
N ILE A 132 -6.43 -6.35 -10.71
CA ILE A 132 -5.96 -6.15 -9.32
C ILE A 132 -6.60 -7.19 -8.41
N VAL A 133 -5.78 -7.91 -7.64
CA VAL A 133 -6.22 -8.97 -6.73
C VAL A 133 -5.70 -8.73 -5.31
N GLY A 134 -6.61 -8.76 -4.34
CA GLY A 134 -6.29 -8.64 -2.91
C GLY A 134 -6.22 -9.97 -2.18
N ALA A 135 -5.28 -10.09 -1.25
CA ALA A 135 -5.25 -11.17 -0.27
C ALA A 135 -6.28 -10.94 0.85
N CYS A 136 -6.66 -12.02 1.55
CA CYS A 136 -7.31 -11.92 2.86
C CYS A 136 -6.27 -11.51 3.90
N LEU A 137 -6.36 -10.27 4.38
CA LEU A 137 -5.55 -9.77 5.47
C LEU A 137 -6.08 -10.32 6.81
N MET A 138 -5.20 -10.99 7.52
CA MET A 138 -5.41 -11.51 8.87
C MET A 138 -4.70 -10.61 9.88
N ASP A 139 -5.26 -10.46 11.08
CA ASP A 139 -4.63 -9.72 12.17
C ASP A 139 -3.41 -10.53 12.68
N TYR A 140 -2.22 -9.96 12.61
CA TYR A 140 -1.00 -10.65 13.06
C TYR A 140 -1.05 -11.07 14.54
N ARG A 141 -1.66 -10.24 15.41
CA ARG A 141 -1.73 -10.49 16.86
C ARG A 141 -2.87 -11.44 17.23
N ARG A 142 -3.85 -11.58 16.35
CA ARG A 142 -4.99 -12.50 16.49
C ARG A 142 -5.19 -13.25 15.16
N PRO A 143 -4.35 -14.25 14.86
CA PRO A 143 -4.29 -14.92 13.56
C PRO A 143 -5.63 -15.42 13.00
N ASP A 144 -6.58 -15.76 13.86
CA ASP A 144 -7.91 -16.23 13.46
C ASP A 144 -8.89 -15.09 13.10
N THR A 145 -8.46 -13.84 13.22
CA THR A 145 -9.29 -12.65 12.96
C THR A 145 -8.99 -12.07 11.59
N VAL A 146 -10.01 -12.02 10.73
CA VAL A 146 -9.93 -11.29 9.46
C VAL A 146 -9.84 -9.79 9.74
N GLN A 147 -8.71 -9.20 9.35
CA GLN A 147 -8.46 -7.77 9.39
C GLN A 147 -9.11 -7.05 8.21
N ALA A 148 -9.02 -7.60 7.00
CA ALA A 148 -9.69 -7.11 5.80
C ALA A 148 -9.67 -8.14 4.66
N LEU A 149 -10.79 -8.34 3.99
CA LEU A 149 -10.89 -8.99 2.68
C LEU A 149 -10.62 -8.01 1.52
N GLY A 150 -10.64 -6.72 1.83
CA GLY A 150 -10.73 -5.62 0.89
C GLY A 150 -11.44 -4.46 1.59
N GLY A 151 -11.84 -3.45 0.84
CA GLY A 151 -12.58 -2.34 1.41
C GLY A 151 -13.71 -1.84 0.54
N TYR A 152 -14.56 -1.03 1.19
CA TYR A 152 -15.63 -0.30 0.56
C TYR A 152 -15.36 1.20 0.69
N TYR A 153 -15.18 1.85 -0.45
CA TYR A 153 -15.10 3.28 -0.63
C TYR A 153 -16.48 3.83 -1.01
N ASN A 154 -17.04 4.64 -0.13
CA ASN A 154 -18.30 5.33 -0.38
C ASN A 154 -18.04 6.60 -1.22
N ARG A 155 -18.31 6.53 -2.52
CA ARG A 155 -18.15 7.66 -3.46
C ARG A 155 -18.96 8.91 -3.12
N TYR A 156 -20.07 8.78 -2.37
CA TYR A 156 -20.93 9.92 -2.03
C TYR A 156 -20.33 10.83 -0.96
N ILE A 157 -19.58 10.25 -0.02
CA ILE A 157 -19.07 10.97 1.17
C ILE A 157 -17.56 10.81 1.39
N GLY A 158 -16.87 10.06 0.52
CA GLY A 158 -15.43 9.90 0.55
C GLY A 158 -14.96 9.12 1.78
N ARG A 159 -15.67 8.06 2.15
CA ARG A 159 -15.31 7.23 3.31
C ARG A 159 -14.93 5.83 2.88
N SER A 160 -13.76 5.38 3.35
CA SER A 160 -13.37 3.97 3.30
C SER A 160 -13.76 3.25 4.60
N ARG A 161 -14.07 1.96 4.46
CA ARG A 161 -14.12 0.99 5.56
C ARG A 161 -13.59 -0.35 5.07
N HIS A 162 -12.93 -1.11 5.94
CA HIS A 162 -12.56 -2.48 5.61
C HIS A 162 -13.79 -3.39 5.65
N ILE A 163 -13.81 -4.34 4.72
CA ILE A 163 -14.76 -5.44 4.72
C ILE A 163 -14.08 -6.62 5.41
N THR A 164 -14.62 -7.05 6.55
CA THR A 164 -14.02 -8.15 7.35
C THR A 164 -14.82 -9.44 7.30
N ARG A 165 -16.05 -9.39 6.77
CA ARG A 165 -16.96 -10.54 6.75
C ARG A 165 -17.09 -11.11 5.33
N PRO A 166 -16.90 -12.43 5.14
CA PRO A 166 -17.05 -13.09 3.84
C PRO A 166 -18.40 -12.79 3.15
N LYS A 167 -19.50 -12.73 3.90
CA LYS A 167 -20.83 -12.39 3.37
C LYS A 167 -20.93 -10.99 2.75
N GLU A 168 -20.04 -10.07 3.13
CA GLU A 168 -19.97 -8.70 2.59
C GLU A 168 -18.94 -8.57 1.45
N ARG A 169 -18.29 -9.66 1.01
CA ARG A 169 -17.25 -9.65 -0.05
C ARG A 169 -17.72 -8.98 -1.34
N HIS A 170 -18.98 -9.18 -1.72
CA HIS A 170 -19.58 -8.55 -2.90
C HIS A 170 -19.61 -7.01 -2.83
N ARG A 171 -19.37 -6.42 -1.66
CA ARG A 171 -19.29 -4.95 -1.47
C ARG A 171 -17.87 -4.42 -1.62
N VAL A 172 -16.87 -5.27 -1.83
CA VAL A 172 -15.49 -4.80 -2.03
C VAL A 172 -15.42 -4.02 -3.33
N ASN A 173 -14.94 -2.78 -3.25
CA ASN A 173 -14.70 -1.92 -4.41
C ASN A 173 -13.30 -1.26 -4.39
N TYR A 174 -12.46 -1.61 -3.42
CA TYR A 174 -11.03 -1.38 -3.48
C TYR A 174 -10.28 -2.48 -2.74
N ILE A 175 -9.04 -2.75 -3.15
CA ILE A 175 -8.12 -3.70 -2.53
C ILE A 175 -7.21 -2.93 -1.57
N VAL A 176 -7.00 -3.47 -0.36
CA VAL A 176 -6.16 -2.81 0.65
C VAL A 176 -4.69 -2.97 0.26
N GLY A 177 -3.94 -1.86 0.24
CA GLY A 177 -2.56 -1.81 -0.25
C GLY A 177 -1.53 -2.66 0.50
N ALA A 178 -1.89 -3.28 1.63
CA ALA A 178 -0.99 -4.12 2.40
C ALA A 178 -0.62 -5.44 1.69
N SER A 179 -1.48 -5.92 0.79
CA SER A 179 -1.19 -7.05 -0.10
C SER A 179 -2.07 -6.93 -1.35
N MET A 180 -1.45 -6.47 -2.44
CA MET A 180 -2.12 -6.20 -3.71
C MET A 180 -1.29 -6.77 -4.86
N LEU A 181 -1.81 -7.79 -5.54
CA LEU A 181 -1.25 -8.31 -6.78
C LEU A 181 -1.85 -7.52 -7.94
N VAL A 182 -1.01 -7.01 -8.83
CA VAL A 182 -1.42 -6.20 -9.99
C VAL A 182 -0.83 -6.83 -11.24
N SER A 183 -1.66 -7.03 -12.26
CA SER A 183 -1.18 -7.49 -13.57
C SER A 183 -0.30 -6.43 -14.23
N ARG A 184 0.69 -6.87 -15.01
CA ARG A 184 1.51 -5.95 -15.81
C ARG A 184 0.66 -5.10 -16.75
N ASP A 185 -0.30 -5.69 -17.44
CA ASP A 185 -1.21 -4.99 -18.34
C ASP A 185 -1.94 -3.84 -17.62
N THR A 186 -2.34 -4.05 -16.36
CA THR A 186 -2.92 -2.96 -15.54
C THR A 186 -1.90 -1.86 -15.30
N VAL A 187 -0.67 -2.19 -14.91
CA VAL A 187 0.40 -1.20 -14.71
C VAL A 187 0.71 -0.45 -16.00
N GLU A 188 0.70 -1.09 -17.16
CA GLU A 188 0.93 -0.43 -18.44
C GLU A 188 -0.22 0.51 -18.82
N GLN A 189 -1.46 0.14 -18.50
CA GLN A 189 -2.64 0.95 -18.79
C GLN A 189 -2.80 2.16 -17.84
N ILE A 190 -2.55 1.98 -16.55
CA ILE A 190 -2.82 3.03 -15.55
C ILE A 190 -1.57 3.58 -14.88
N GLY A 191 -0.41 2.94 -14.98
CA GLY A 191 0.82 3.34 -14.29
C GLY A 191 0.88 2.87 -12.83
N GLY A 192 1.74 3.51 -12.04
CA GLY A 192 1.90 3.25 -10.60
C GLY A 192 0.89 3.98 -9.71
N PHE A 193 1.16 3.96 -8.41
CA PHE A 193 0.36 4.70 -7.42
C PHE A 193 0.50 6.21 -7.60
N CYS A 194 -0.55 6.97 -7.28
CA CYS A 194 -0.51 8.42 -7.35
C CYS A 194 0.41 9.03 -6.26
N GLU A 195 1.56 9.59 -6.65
CA GLU A 195 2.57 10.13 -5.72
C GLU A 195 2.11 11.41 -5.00
N GLU A 196 1.05 12.07 -5.48
CA GLU A 196 0.39 13.17 -4.77
C GLU A 196 -0.20 12.71 -3.42
N LEU A 197 -0.50 11.40 -3.30
CA LEU A 197 -1.01 10.75 -2.10
C LEU A 197 0.15 10.16 -1.28
N PHE A 198 0.90 11.04 -0.60
CA PHE A 198 2.06 10.66 0.22
C PHE A 198 1.77 9.51 1.20
N LEU A 199 0.64 9.57 1.92
CA LEU A 199 0.16 8.54 2.83
C LEU A 199 -1.38 8.50 2.84
N TYR A 200 -1.95 7.30 2.90
CA TYR A 200 -3.38 6.98 2.95
C TYR A 200 -4.20 7.33 1.72
N GLY A 201 -4.99 6.35 1.28
CA GLY A 201 -5.96 6.50 0.20
C GLY A 201 -5.39 6.22 -1.18
N GLU A 202 -4.08 5.99 -1.29
CA GLU A 202 -3.43 5.54 -2.53
C GLU A 202 -3.99 4.21 -3.05
N ASP A 203 -4.35 3.29 -2.16
CA ASP A 203 -4.94 2.00 -2.51
C ASP A 203 -6.37 2.15 -3.08
N ALA A 204 -7.19 2.99 -2.47
CA ALA A 204 -8.51 3.35 -2.97
C ALA A 204 -8.45 4.13 -4.27
N GLU A 205 -7.52 5.09 -4.39
CA GLU A 205 -7.28 5.85 -5.63
C GLU A 205 -6.91 4.93 -6.78
N TYR A 206 -5.95 4.02 -6.56
CA TYR A 206 -5.46 3.10 -7.58
C TYR A 206 -6.58 2.19 -8.10
N CYS A 207 -7.40 1.66 -7.18
CA CYS A 207 -8.55 0.82 -7.54
C CYS A 207 -9.64 1.61 -8.28
N LEU A 208 -9.97 2.84 -7.86
CA LEU A 208 -10.96 3.67 -8.54
C LEU A 208 -10.48 4.04 -9.95
N ARG A 209 -9.20 4.37 -10.11
CA ARG A 209 -8.58 4.67 -11.40
C ARG A 209 -8.60 3.46 -12.33
N ALA A 210 -8.28 2.27 -11.81
CA ALA A 210 -8.40 1.01 -12.55
C ALA A 210 -9.84 0.76 -13.03
N GLN A 211 -10.81 0.90 -12.13
CA GLN A 211 -12.23 0.69 -12.45
C GLN A 211 -12.77 1.65 -13.50
N GLN A 212 -12.28 2.90 -13.55
CA GLN A 212 -12.62 3.85 -14.61
C GLN A 212 -12.15 3.41 -16.00
N GLN A 213 -11.11 2.59 -16.08
CA GLN A 213 -10.62 1.98 -17.31
C GLN A 213 -11.27 0.61 -17.59
N GLY A 214 -12.30 0.22 -16.82
CA GLY A 214 -12.94 -1.08 -16.96
C GLY A 214 -12.14 -2.26 -16.37
N ILE A 215 -11.06 -1.98 -15.65
CA ILE A 215 -10.24 -3.00 -14.99
C ILE A 215 -10.94 -3.46 -13.71
N GLY A 216 -11.19 -4.77 -13.64
CA GLY A 216 -11.85 -5.43 -12.53
C GLY A 216 -10.95 -5.64 -11.31
N LEU A 217 -11.60 -5.84 -10.17
CA LEU A 217 -10.96 -6.16 -8.91
C LEU A 217 -11.41 -7.55 -8.45
N ALA A 218 -10.49 -8.35 -7.92
CA ALA A 218 -10.81 -9.62 -7.28
C ALA A 218 -10.23 -9.70 -5.86
N VAL A 219 -10.82 -10.57 -5.06
CA VAL A 219 -10.29 -10.94 -3.74
C VAL A 219 -10.01 -12.44 -3.77
N ALA A 220 -8.84 -12.85 -3.31
CA ALA A 220 -8.49 -14.24 -3.08
C ALA A 220 -8.65 -14.56 -1.58
N PRO A 221 -9.83 -15.03 -1.11
CA PRO A 221 -10.10 -15.22 0.32
C PRO A 221 -9.18 -16.27 0.96
N GLU A 222 -8.71 -17.23 0.18
CA GLU A 222 -7.77 -18.25 0.65
C GLU A 222 -6.33 -17.73 0.67
N ALA A 223 -5.98 -16.67 -0.05
CA ALA A 223 -4.63 -16.12 0.00
C ALA A 223 -4.46 -15.31 1.29
N ARG A 224 -3.82 -15.85 2.32
CA ARG A 224 -3.74 -15.22 3.66
C ARG A 224 -2.43 -14.49 3.86
N VAL A 225 -2.54 -13.27 4.38
CA VAL A 225 -1.42 -12.43 4.79
C VAL A 225 -1.68 -11.86 6.18
N TYR A 226 -0.80 -12.14 7.13
CA TYR A 226 -0.87 -11.64 8.50
C TYR A 226 -0.19 -10.28 8.60
N HIS A 227 -0.95 -9.23 8.85
CA HIS A 227 -0.45 -7.85 8.80
C HIS A 227 -0.39 -7.23 10.21
N LYS A 228 0.77 -6.67 10.57
CA LYS A 228 1.02 -6.04 11.88
C LYS A 228 0.58 -4.58 11.91
N LEU A 229 -0.66 -4.30 11.45
CA LEU A 229 -1.32 -2.98 11.37
C LEU A 229 -0.60 -1.90 12.22
N GLY A 230 0.34 -1.19 11.58
CA GLY A 230 1.33 -0.36 12.26
C GLY A 230 0.73 0.60 13.30
N VAL A 231 1.37 0.65 14.47
CA VAL A 231 1.08 1.58 15.58
C VAL A 231 1.64 3.00 15.29
N SER A 232 2.28 3.20 14.14
CA SER A 232 3.28 4.25 13.92
C SER A 232 2.75 5.58 13.39
N SER A 233 1.44 5.76 13.22
CA SER A 233 0.90 7.04 12.74
C SER A 233 0.19 7.80 13.84
N ASP A 234 0.74 8.98 14.19
CA ASP A 234 0.02 10.00 14.96
C ASP A 234 -1.36 10.20 14.31
N ARG A 235 -2.40 10.17 15.15
CA ARG A 235 -3.79 10.45 14.76
C ARG A 235 -3.90 11.73 13.94
N SER A 236 -3.09 12.74 14.25
CA SER A 236 -3.09 14.03 13.54
C SER A 236 -2.62 13.90 12.08
N ILE A 237 -1.60 13.08 11.82
CA ILE A 237 -1.09 12.77 10.47
C ILE A 237 -2.15 12.03 9.68
N LYS A 238 -2.76 11.01 10.29
CA LYS A 238 -3.84 10.23 9.66
C LYS A 238 -5.07 11.08 9.34
N ASP A 239 -5.47 11.98 10.25
CA ASP A 239 -6.59 12.89 10.03
C ASP A 239 -6.26 13.93 8.95
N TYR A 240 -5.04 14.46 8.90
CA TYR A 240 -4.60 15.42 7.89
C TYR A 240 -4.62 14.81 6.48
N TYR A 241 -3.81 13.76 6.27
CA TYR A 241 -3.67 13.13 4.96
C TYR A 241 -4.96 12.45 4.54
N GLY A 242 -5.64 11.73 5.45
CA GLY A 242 -6.91 11.10 5.16
C GLY A 242 -7.98 12.09 4.70
N LEU A 243 -8.03 13.30 5.29
CA LEU A 243 -8.96 14.34 4.86
C LEU A 243 -8.58 14.95 3.51
N ARG A 244 -7.32 15.41 3.38
CA ARG A 244 -6.85 16.06 2.14
C ARG A 244 -6.98 15.12 0.94
N ASN A 245 -6.56 13.87 1.11
CA ASN A 245 -6.56 12.87 0.05
C ASN A 245 -7.99 12.41 -0.28
N THR A 246 -8.91 12.40 0.68
CA THR A 246 -10.34 12.17 0.38
C THR A 246 -10.90 13.27 -0.52
N LEU A 247 -10.59 14.54 -0.23
CA LEU A 247 -11.04 15.66 -1.07
C LEU A 247 -10.46 15.55 -2.48
N TYR A 248 -9.20 15.14 -2.60
CA TYR A 248 -8.55 14.85 -3.88
C TYR A 248 -9.27 13.74 -4.65
N ILE A 249 -9.42 12.56 -4.04
CA ILE A 249 -10.03 11.39 -4.68
C ILE A 249 -11.46 11.69 -5.11
N ASN A 250 -12.29 12.24 -4.23
CA ASN A 250 -13.67 12.58 -4.59
C ASN A 250 -13.74 13.72 -5.61
N GLY A 251 -12.83 14.69 -5.52
CA GLY A 251 -12.71 15.77 -6.48
C GLY A 251 -12.46 15.26 -7.90
N ARG A 252 -11.60 14.24 -8.04
CA ARG A 252 -11.16 13.70 -9.33
C ARG A 252 -12.05 12.58 -9.86
N TYR A 253 -12.42 11.63 -9.02
CA TYR A 253 -13.07 10.37 -9.42
C TYR A 253 -14.56 10.32 -9.09
N CYS A 254 -15.08 11.23 -8.26
CA CYS A 254 -16.47 11.25 -7.81
C CYS A 254 -17.09 12.65 -7.91
N ALA A 255 -16.77 13.38 -8.98
CA ALA A 255 -17.12 14.78 -9.16
C ALA A 255 -18.63 15.07 -9.00
N ASP A 256 -19.47 14.14 -9.44
CA ASP A 256 -20.94 14.23 -9.34
C ASP A 256 -21.45 14.23 -7.89
N HIS A 257 -20.60 13.91 -6.91
CA HIS A 257 -20.94 13.87 -5.50
C HIS A 257 -20.16 14.88 -4.64
N ARG A 258 -19.54 15.89 -5.28
CA ARG A 258 -18.80 16.95 -4.57
C ARG A 258 -19.65 17.67 -3.52
N LEU A 259 -20.92 17.93 -3.80
CA LEU A 259 -21.84 18.56 -2.84
C LEU A 259 -22.05 17.69 -1.59
N LEU A 260 -22.40 16.41 -1.77
CA LEU A 260 -22.61 15.48 -0.66
C LEU A 260 -21.33 15.27 0.16
N THR A 261 -20.19 15.21 -0.51
CA THR A 261 -18.88 15.15 0.11
C THR A 261 -18.65 16.40 0.97
N GLY A 262 -18.89 17.59 0.42
CA GLY A 262 -18.76 18.87 1.12
C GLY A 262 -19.67 18.97 2.34
N LEU A 263 -20.95 18.59 2.21
CA LEU A 263 -21.91 18.55 3.31
C LEU A 263 -21.46 17.59 4.43
N TYR A 264 -20.96 16.40 4.06
CA TYR A 264 -20.42 15.46 5.03
C TYR A 264 -19.21 16.03 5.79
N PHE A 265 -18.30 16.73 5.10
CA PHE A 265 -17.17 17.39 5.75
C PHE A 265 -17.61 18.54 6.67
N ALA A 266 -18.56 19.36 6.24
CA ALA A 266 -19.15 20.41 7.09
C ALA A 266 -19.75 19.81 8.37
N PHE A 267 -20.49 18.70 8.25
CA PHE A 267 -21.01 17.96 9.40
C PHE A 267 -19.89 17.44 10.32
N ARG A 268 -18.77 16.92 9.77
CA ARG A 268 -17.61 16.49 10.58
C ARG A 268 -16.98 17.64 11.35
N VAL A 269 -16.82 18.81 10.73
CA VAL A 269 -16.30 20.02 11.37
C VAL A 269 -17.23 20.47 12.49
N MET A 270 -18.54 20.53 12.21
CA MET A 270 -19.58 20.85 13.20
C MET A 270 -19.52 19.92 14.42
N LYS A 271 -19.41 18.60 14.21
CA LYS A 271 -19.27 17.63 15.30
C LYS A 271 -17.99 17.82 16.12
N ARG A 272 -16.88 18.27 15.50
CA ARG A 272 -15.63 18.59 16.21
C ARG A 272 -15.76 19.87 17.03
N LEU A 273 -16.47 20.88 16.51
CA LEU A 273 -16.78 22.13 17.23
C LEU A 273 -17.60 21.86 18.49
N PHE A 274 -18.69 21.08 18.39
CA PHE A 274 -19.51 20.71 19.56
C PHE A 274 -18.77 19.89 20.63
N ARG A 275 -17.62 19.30 20.30
CA ARG A 275 -16.79 18.52 21.23
C ARG A 275 -15.52 19.27 21.66
N PHE A 276 -15.42 20.56 21.37
CA PHE A 276 -14.27 21.42 21.71
C PHE A 276 -12.91 20.86 21.27
N ARG A 277 -12.86 20.17 20.12
CA ARG A 277 -11.63 19.55 19.59
C ARG A 277 -10.84 20.50 18.70
N TRP A 278 -10.32 21.58 19.29
CA TRP A 278 -9.65 22.68 18.56
C TRP A 278 -8.46 22.22 17.70
N ARG A 279 -7.65 21.28 18.18
CA ARG A 279 -6.52 20.70 17.42
C ARG A 279 -6.99 19.92 16.18
N ASP A 280 -8.07 19.15 16.29
CA ASP A 280 -8.62 18.40 15.14
C ASP A 280 -9.21 19.35 14.08
N ILE A 281 -9.77 20.49 14.53
CA ILE A 281 -10.31 21.53 13.66
C ILE A 281 -9.20 22.22 12.87
N SER A 282 -8.09 22.59 13.52
CA SER A 282 -6.96 23.23 12.83
C SER A 282 -6.32 22.32 11.79
N VAL A 283 -6.21 21.02 12.07
CA VAL A 283 -5.77 19.99 11.10
C VAL A 283 -6.74 19.92 9.91
N THR A 284 -8.05 20.00 10.16
CA THR A 284 -9.07 19.99 9.10
C THR A 284 -8.93 21.18 8.16
N PHE A 285 -8.84 22.39 8.72
CA PHE A 285 -8.70 23.60 7.92
C PHE A 285 -7.40 23.61 7.12
N ARG A 286 -6.30 23.12 7.72
CA ARG A 286 -5.02 22.98 7.02
C ARG A 286 -5.15 22.05 5.81
N ALA A 287 -5.72 20.86 6.01
CA ALA A 287 -5.93 19.88 4.93
C ALA A 287 -6.83 20.42 3.80
N ILE A 288 -7.92 21.13 4.14
CA ILE A 288 -8.79 21.80 3.14
C ILE A 288 -8.04 22.89 2.38
N ARG A 289 -7.30 23.74 3.09
CA ARG A 289 -6.51 24.83 2.50
C ARG A 289 -5.48 24.27 1.52
N ASP A 290 -4.72 23.27 1.95
CA ASP A 290 -3.65 22.70 1.15
C ASP A 290 -4.22 22.01 -0.10
N TYR A 291 -5.34 21.28 0.01
CA TYR A 291 -6.07 20.77 -1.15
C TYR A 291 -6.50 21.89 -2.12
N ARG A 292 -7.12 22.97 -1.62
CA ARG A 292 -7.57 24.10 -2.45
C ARG A 292 -6.45 24.84 -3.17
N HIS A 293 -5.24 24.85 -2.60
CA HIS A 293 -4.05 25.45 -3.19
C HIS A 293 -3.19 24.44 -3.96
N ASN A 294 -3.72 23.24 -4.23
CA ASN A 294 -3.03 22.15 -4.91
C ASN A 294 -1.68 21.76 -4.26
N ARG A 295 -1.57 21.89 -2.93
CA ARG A 295 -0.40 21.49 -2.13
C ARG A 295 -0.53 20.04 -1.72
N MET A 296 -0.21 19.15 -2.66
CA MET A 296 -0.22 17.70 -2.47
C MET A 296 1.15 17.17 -2.04
N GLY A 297 1.32 15.84 -1.99
CA GLY A 297 2.57 15.20 -1.55
C GLY A 297 2.84 15.41 -0.05
N ARG A 298 4.11 15.35 0.35
CA ARG A 298 4.53 15.48 1.76
C ARG A 298 4.40 16.93 2.25
N GLN A 299 3.70 17.14 3.36
CA GLN A 299 3.50 18.48 3.97
C GLN A 299 3.80 18.54 5.48
N LEU A 300 4.04 17.37 6.09
CA LEU A 300 4.38 17.18 7.51
C LEU A 300 5.64 16.31 7.63
#